data_AF-A0A7G8VU37-F1
#
_entry.id   AF-A0A7G8VU37-F1
#
_cell.length_a   1.000
_cell.length_b   1.000
_cell.length_c   1.000
_cell.angle_alpha   90.00
_cell.angle_beta   90.00
_cell.angle_gamma   90.00
#
_symmetry.space_group_name_H-M   'P 1'
#
loop_
_entity.id
_entity.type
_entity.pdbx_description
1 polymer ?
#
loop_
_entity_poly.entity_id
_entity_poly.type
_entity_poly.pdbx_seq_one_letter_code
_entity_poly.pdbx_strand_id
1 'polypeptide(L)'
;MLHLGLGSFHRAHQAVYLQRLIDAGDTRWSLSGANIRPDMADVVAALQAQGGRYTLETVSPAGEYRYEQIEAIREVLPYERSLAAVIARGAAPSTRIVSFTVTEAGYYLDTKGKLDLSFADLAADIERARRGEAGETVYGAVCAILRARKAAGAGAVTLLNCDNLRHNGDRFRAGLLEFIAYAGDADLLAWVNANTRCPNAMVDRITPRPPPELRARVKAATGRDDAAPVTGESFIQWVIEDNFAAGRPDWGRVGVELVESVQPYEEAKIRILNATHSCIAWAGTLIGLDFIHEGTHNAAIRKMAYDYVTDDVIPCLSPSPIDLAAYRDVVLDRFGNPAIRDTNQRVAADGFSKIPGFIAPTVRERLAAGQSIDSVAMLPALFLAFLQRWHNGSLPYAYQDQGMDEAAAHAICDATDPVAALCAGAALWGNIAGDARLVDAVRRASERVARFVETESQP
;
A
#
# COMPACT_ATOMS: atom_id res chain seq x y z
N MET A 1 2.18 4.10 -22.07
CA MET A 1 1.88 3.17 -20.97
C MET A 1 0.38 3.16 -20.77
N LEU A 2 -0.21 2.05 -20.37
CA LEU A 2 -1.59 2.00 -19.89
C LEU A 2 -1.55 1.86 -18.36
N HIS A 3 -2.34 2.64 -17.64
CA HIS A 3 -2.54 2.48 -16.20
C HIS A 3 -3.99 2.12 -15.90
N LEU A 4 -4.19 1.07 -15.11
CA LEU A 4 -5.50 0.62 -14.62
C LEU A 4 -5.68 1.04 -13.16
N GLY A 5 -6.63 1.92 -12.89
CA GLY A 5 -6.88 2.50 -11.57
C GLY A 5 -6.43 3.96 -11.49
N LEU A 6 -7.34 4.91 -11.77
CA LEU A 6 -7.09 6.36 -11.72
C LEU A 6 -7.24 6.94 -10.30
N GLY A 7 -6.81 6.18 -9.29
CA GLY A 7 -6.84 6.57 -7.89
C GLY A 7 -5.94 7.78 -7.59
N SER A 8 -6.06 8.31 -6.36
CA SER A 8 -5.21 9.42 -5.91
C SER A 8 -3.74 9.06 -5.90
N PHE A 9 -3.38 7.83 -5.46
CA PHE A 9 -1.99 7.40 -5.38
C PHE A 9 -1.30 7.39 -6.76
N HIS A 10 -1.92 6.81 -7.78
CA HIS A 10 -1.37 6.83 -9.14
C HIS A 10 -1.06 8.25 -9.63
N ARG A 11 -2.03 9.15 -9.44
CA ARG A 11 -1.93 10.56 -9.81
C ARG A 11 -0.89 11.32 -8.98
N ALA A 12 -0.72 10.97 -7.71
CA ALA A 12 0.32 11.56 -6.88
C ALA A 12 1.69 10.86 -7.02
N HIS A 13 1.84 9.76 -7.76
CA HIS A 13 3.07 8.96 -7.75
C HIS A 13 3.60 8.66 -9.14
N GLN A 14 3.07 7.63 -9.83
CA GLN A 14 3.65 7.21 -11.12
C GLN A 14 3.46 8.28 -12.20
N ALA A 15 2.32 8.97 -12.20
CA ALA A 15 2.08 10.08 -13.12
C ALA A 15 3.04 11.26 -12.88
N VAL A 16 3.45 11.50 -11.62
CA VAL A 16 4.42 12.54 -11.26
C VAL A 16 5.81 12.21 -11.78
N TYR A 17 6.27 10.96 -11.62
CA TYR A 17 7.56 10.55 -12.20
C TYR A 17 7.58 10.68 -13.72
N LEU A 18 6.48 10.35 -14.40
CA LEU A 18 6.41 10.57 -15.84
C LEU A 18 6.33 12.07 -16.20
N GLN A 19 5.64 12.88 -15.40
CA GLN A 19 5.62 14.34 -15.59
C GLN A 19 7.03 14.93 -15.47
N ARG A 20 7.79 14.54 -14.46
CA ARG A 20 9.18 14.99 -14.28
C ARG A 20 10.06 14.63 -15.47
N LEU A 21 9.83 13.50 -16.13
CA LEU A 21 10.55 13.13 -17.36
C LEU A 21 10.17 14.04 -18.53
N ILE A 22 8.87 14.32 -18.68
CA ILE A 22 8.35 15.24 -19.70
C ILE A 22 8.96 16.64 -19.49
N ASP A 23 8.99 17.13 -18.25
CA ASP A 23 9.59 18.42 -17.89
C ASP A 23 11.11 18.45 -18.15
N ALA A 24 11.77 17.30 -18.00
CA ALA A 24 13.18 17.10 -18.36
C ALA A 24 13.40 16.88 -19.88
N GLY A 25 12.35 17.03 -20.71
CA GLY A 25 12.39 16.97 -22.17
C GLY A 25 12.17 15.59 -22.78
N ASP A 26 11.93 14.53 -22.00
CA ASP A 26 11.63 13.19 -22.52
C ASP A 26 10.12 12.98 -22.71
N THR A 27 9.66 13.20 -23.94
CA THR A 27 8.24 13.02 -24.33
C THR A 27 7.98 11.70 -25.06
N ARG A 28 8.92 10.74 -25.03
CA ARG A 28 8.78 9.45 -25.73
C ARG A 28 7.74 8.52 -25.10
N TRP A 29 7.30 8.85 -23.88
CA TRP A 29 6.32 8.10 -23.12
C TRP A 29 5.19 9.00 -22.65
N SER A 30 3.97 8.46 -22.71
CA SER A 30 2.75 9.07 -22.17
C SER A 30 1.91 8.01 -21.46
N LEU A 31 0.96 8.46 -20.62
CA LEU A 31 -0.02 7.60 -19.96
C LEU A 31 -1.38 7.69 -20.65
N SER A 32 -1.92 6.51 -20.96
CA SER A 32 -3.36 6.30 -21.06
C SER A 32 -3.84 5.77 -19.72
N GLY A 33 -4.89 6.35 -19.15
CA GLY A 33 -5.46 5.93 -17.87
C GLY A 33 -6.88 5.38 -18.06
N ALA A 34 -7.24 4.37 -17.28
CA ALA A 34 -8.58 3.79 -17.27
C ALA A 34 -8.93 3.21 -15.90
N ASN A 35 -10.22 3.14 -15.58
CA ASN A 35 -10.71 2.28 -14.51
C ASN A 35 -11.27 0.99 -15.12
N ILE A 36 -11.15 -0.13 -14.40
CA ILE A 36 -11.72 -1.43 -14.77
C ILE A 36 -13.05 -1.73 -14.05
N ARG A 37 -13.47 -0.81 -13.18
CA ARG A 37 -14.71 -0.81 -12.40
C ARG A 37 -15.37 0.58 -12.50
N PRO A 38 -16.69 0.71 -12.26
CA PRO A 38 -17.40 1.99 -12.32
C PRO A 38 -17.11 2.92 -11.12
N ASP A 39 -15.93 2.80 -10.52
CA ASP A 39 -15.52 3.56 -9.34
C ASP A 39 -15.06 4.96 -9.75
N MET A 40 -15.28 5.94 -8.86
CA MET A 40 -14.80 7.33 -9.02
C MET A 40 -15.22 7.97 -10.37
N ALA A 41 -16.43 7.67 -10.86
CA ALA A 41 -16.92 8.12 -12.16
C ALA A 41 -16.80 9.65 -12.37
N ASP A 42 -17.07 10.44 -11.33
CA ASP A 42 -16.94 11.90 -11.37
C ASP A 42 -15.49 12.35 -11.59
N VAL A 43 -14.51 11.66 -11.00
CA VAL A 43 -13.08 11.95 -11.20
C VAL A 43 -12.65 11.59 -12.62
N VAL A 44 -13.11 10.45 -13.14
CA VAL A 44 -12.83 10.04 -14.52
C VAL A 44 -13.41 11.06 -15.50
N ALA A 45 -14.66 11.47 -15.31
CA ALA A 45 -15.31 12.49 -16.14
C ALA A 45 -14.59 13.84 -16.07
N ALA A 46 -14.18 14.27 -14.87
CA ALA A 46 -13.39 15.48 -14.68
C ALA A 46 -12.04 15.42 -15.41
N LEU A 47 -11.31 14.32 -15.28
CA LEU A 47 -10.05 14.11 -15.99
C LEU A 47 -10.27 14.11 -17.50
N GLN A 48 -11.33 13.48 -18.02
CA GLN A 48 -11.68 13.53 -19.45
C GLN A 48 -11.93 14.96 -19.94
N ALA A 49 -12.78 15.72 -19.23
CA ALA A 49 -13.07 17.11 -19.54
C ALA A 49 -11.81 18.00 -19.50
N GLN A 50 -10.85 17.65 -18.64
CA GLN A 50 -9.58 18.35 -18.48
C GLN A 50 -8.47 17.86 -19.42
N GLY A 51 -8.72 16.87 -20.28
CA GLY A 51 -7.73 16.27 -21.17
C GLY A 51 -6.63 15.49 -20.43
N GLY A 52 -6.99 14.87 -19.30
CA GLY A 52 -6.12 14.13 -18.39
C GLY A 52 -5.35 14.99 -17.40
N ARG A 53 -5.43 16.32 -17.52
CA ARG A 53 -4.71 17.25 -16.64
C ARG A 53 -5.38 17.35 -15.27
N TYR A 54 -4.57 17.52 -14.24
CA TYR A 54 -5.00 17.84 -12.89
C TYR A 54 -3.87 18.53 -12.12
N THR A 55 -4.19 19.03 -10.94
CA THR A 55 -3.28 19.75 -10.06
C THR A 55 -2.93 18.86 -8.87
N LEU A 56 -1.64 18.70 -8.64
CA LEU A 56 -1.07 18.10 -7.45
C LEU A 56 -0.71 19.20 -6.46
N GLU A 57 -1.33 19.18 -5.28
CA GLU A 57 -0.87 19.88 -4.08
C GLU A 57 0.16 18.99 -3.38
N THR A 58 1.41 19.44 -3.30
CA THR A 58 2.47 18.79 -2.54
C THR A 58 2.71 19.56 -1.25
N VAL A 59 2.71 18.87 -0.10
CA VAL A 59 2.92 19.52 1.19
C VAL A 59 4.12 18.94 1.94
N SER A 60 5.05 19.79 2.36
CA SER A 60 6.23 19.40 3.13
C SER A 60 5.95 19.35 4.65
N PRO A 61 6.74 18.60 5.44
CA PRO A 61 6.66 18.64 6.89
C PRO A 61 6.85 20.04 7.50
N ALA A 62 7.57 20.93 6.79
CA ALA A 62 7.75 22.33 7.19
C ALA A 62 6.52 23.21 6.91
N GLY A 63 5.42 22.66 6.37
CA GLY A 63 4.19 23.37 6.05
C GLY A 63 4.24 24.14 4.72
N GLU A 64 5.19 23.82 3.85
CA GLU A 64 5.27 24.45 2.52
C GLU A 64 4.35 23.74 1.54
N TYR A 65 3.55 24.53 0.82
CA TYR A 65 2.64 24.06 -0.22
C TYR A 65 3.22 24.37 -1.61
N ARG A 66 3.29 23.35 -2.46
CA ARG A 66 3.62 23.50 -3.88
C ARG A 66 2.50 22.94 -4.74
N TYR A 67 2.07 23.70 -5.74
CA TYR A 67 1.05 23.27 -6.69
C TYR A 67 1.70 23.02 -8.04
N GLU A 68 1.51 21.83 -8.59
CA GLU A 68 2.04 21.41 -9.88
C GLU A 68 0.91 20.93 -10.78
N GLN A 69 0.89 21.38 -12.04
CA GLN A 69 -0.04 20.85 -13.03
C GLN A 69 0.58 19.60 -13.67
N ILE A 70 -0.08 18.47 -13.52
CA ILE A 70 0.33 17.20 -14.13
C ILE A 70 -0.42 17.02 -15.45
N GLU A 71 0.31 16.69 -16.51
CA GLU A 71 -0.21 16.43 -17.85
C GLU A 71 0.24 15.09 -18.44
N ALA A 72 0.94 14.26 -17.65
CA ALA A 72 1.48 12.98 -18.10
C ALA A 72 0.39 12.00 -18.60
N ILE A 73 -0.84 12.13 -18.08
CA ILE A 73 -2.02 11.42 -18.56
C ILE A 73 -2.54 12.16 -19.80
N ARG A 74 -2.26 11.60 -20.99
CA ARG A 74 -2.63 12.20 -22.29
C ARG A 74 -3.91 11.61 -22.87
N GLU A 75 -4.39 10.50 -22.31
CA GLU A 75 -5.65 9.86 -22.70
C GLU A 75 -6.33 9.29 -21.45
N VAL A 76 -7.64 9.53 -21.33
CA VAL A 76 -8.48 8.98 -20.26
C VAL A 76 -9.60 8.18 -20.90
N LEU A 77 -9.50 6.86 -20.83
CA LEU A 77 -10.48 5.95 -21.42
C LEU A 77 -11.74 5.92 -20.55
N PRO A 78 -12.95 6.04 -21.15
CA PRO A 78 -14.19 5.89 -20.41
C PRO A 78 -14.31 4.47 -19.86
N TYR A 79 -14.94 4.34 -18.70
CA TYR A 79 -15.33 3.01 -18.22
C TYR A 79 -16.51 2.51 -19.05
N GLU A 80 -16.35 1.32 -19.60
CA GLU A 80 -17.39 0.54 -20.24
C GLU A 80 -17.27 -0.90 -19.75
N ARG A 81 -18.40 -1.58 -19.50
CA ARG A 81 -18.39 -2.94 -18.96
C ARG A 81 -17.65 -3.96 -19.86
N SER A 82 -17.60 -3.70 -21.16
CA SER A 82 -16.87 -4.53 -22.13
C SER A 82 -15.34 -4.38 -22.04
N LEU A 83 -14.88 -3.29 -21.42
CA LEU A 83 -13.48 -2.83 -21.43
C LEU A 83 -12.87 -2.71 -22.83
N ALA A 84 -13.68 -2.55 -23.88
CA ALA A 84 -13.22 -2.61 -25.27
C ALA A 84 -12.08 -1.62 -25.57
N ALA A 85 -12.22 -0.35 -25.15
CA ALA A 85 -11.18 0.66 -25.34
C ALA A 85 -9.89 0.33 -24.55
N VAL A 86 -10.04 -0.19 -23.33
CA VAL A 86 -8.92 -0.59 -22.46
C VAL A 86 -8.16 -1.77 -23.07
N ILE A 87 -8.88 -2.77 -23.59
CA ILE A 87 -8.31 -3.94 -24.26
C ILE A 87 -7.57 -3.50 -25.52
N ALA A 88 -8.18 -2.67 -26.36
CA ALA A 88 -7.55 -2.17 -27.58
C ALA A 88 -6.26 -1.40 -27.28
N ARG A 89 -6.28 -0.49 -26.28
CA ARG A 89 -5.09 0.25 -25.86
C ARG A 89 -4.01 -0.66 -25.28
N GLY A 90 -4.37 -1.63 -24.43
CA GLY A 90 -3.43 -2.58 -23.83
C GLY A 90 -2.81 -3.53 -24.86
N ALA A 91 -3.58 -3.94 -25.86
CA ALA A 91 -3.14 -4.84 -26.92
C ALA A 91 -2.26 -4.15 -27.98
N ALA A 92 -2.29 -2.82 -28.07
CA ALA A 92 -1.50 -2.08 -29.05
C ALA A 92 0.02 -2.30 -28.85
N PRO A 93 0.82 -2.50 -29.93
CA PRO A 93 2.27 -2.63 -29.84
C PRO A 93 2.97 -1.45 -29.16
N SER A 94 2.40 -0.24 -29.27
CA SER A 94 2.90 0.98 -28.62
C SER A 94 2.74 0.96 -27.09
N THR A 95 1.85 0.12 -26.55
CA THR A 95 1.72 -0.13 -25.11
C THR A 95 2.73 -1.18 -24.68
N ARG A 96 3.83 -0.71 -24.11
CA ARG A 96 4.97 -1.53 -23.65
C ARG A 96 4.91 -1.88 -22.15
N ILE A 97 4.11 -1.14 -21.39
CA ILE A 97 3.83 -1.36 -19.97
C ILE A 97 2.33 -1.19 -19.73
N VAL A 98 1.73 -2.18 -19.08
CA VAL A 98 0.43 -2.08 -18.40
C VAL A 98 0.73 -2.05 -16.91
N SER A 99 0.42 -0.93 -16.26
CA SER A 99 0.61 -0.73 -14.82
C SER A 99 -0.74 -0.64 -14.12
N PHE A 100 -0.80 -0.88 -12.81
CA PHE A 100 -2.08 -0.86 -12.10
C PHE A 100 -1.94 -0.53 -10.61
N THR A 101 -3.00 0.09 -10.08
CA THR A 101 -3.24 0.30 -8.64
C THR A 101 -4.69 -0.07 -8.34
N VAL A 102 -4.89 -1.27 -7.78
CA VAL A 102 -6.22 -1.85 -7.51
C VAL A 102 -6.47 -2.13 -6.03
N THR A 103 -5.56 -1.67 -5.15
CA THR A 103 -5.52 -1.95 -3.71
C THR A 103 -5.21 -3.41 -3.39
N GLU A 104 -4.79 -3.69 -2.15
CA GLU A 104 -4.40 -5.03 -1.69
C GLU A 104 -5.54 -6.06 -1.82
N ALA A 105 -6.79 -5.65 -1.60
CA ALA A 105 -7.96 -6.52 -1.77
C ALA A 105 -8.23 -6.90 -3.23
N GLY A 106 -7.74 -6.11 -4.20
CA GLY A 106 -7.94 -6.35 -5.63
C GLY A 106 -7.21 -7.58 -6.19
N TYR A 107 -6.42 -8.28 -5.38
CA TYR A 107 -5.67 -9.48 -5.76
C TYR A 107 -6.36 -10.79 -5.35
N TYR A 108 -7.43 -10.77 -4.56
CA TYR A 108 -8.25 -11.95 -4.23
C TYR A 108 -7.42 -13.15 -3.75
N LEU A 109 -6.40 -12.90 -2.94
CA LEU A 109 -5.50 -13.95 -2.46
C LEU A 109 -5.92 -14.44 -1.08
N ASP A 110 -5.92 -15.76 -0.91
CA ASP A 110 -6.04 -16.40 0.41
C ASP A 110 -4.76 -16.20 1.24
N THR A 111 -4.77 -16.71 2.48
CA THR A 111 -3.61 -16.61 3.39
C THR A 111 -2.37 -17.38 2.90
N LYS A 112 -2.51 -18.23 1.88
CA LYS A 112 -1.41 -18.97 1.23
C LYS A 112 -0.95 -18.29 -0.06
N GLY A 113 -1.52 -17.14 -0.42
CA GLY A 113 -1.20 -16.41 -1.64
C GLY A 113 -1.79 -17.03 -2.92
N LYS A 114 -2.84 -17.84 -2.80
CA LYS A 114 -3.58 -18.46 -3.92
C LYS A 114 -4.87 -17.71 -4.19
N LEU A 115 -5.37 -17.78 -5.42
CA LEU A 115 -6.68 -17.18 -5.73
C LEU A 115 -7.79 -17.82 -4.87
N ASP A 116 -8.51 -16.99 -4.12
CA ASP A 116 -9.64 -17.40 -3.30
C ASP A 116 -10.93 -17.38 -4.12
N LEU A 117 -11.34 -18.56 -4.60
CA LEU A 117 -12.53 -18.72 -5.43
C LEU A 117 -13.86 -18.50 -4.68
N SER A 118 -13.83 -18.25 -3.36
CA SER A 118 -15.04 -17.88 -2.62
C SER A 118 -15.54 -16.47 -2.97
N PHE A 119 -14.67 -15.62 -3.52
CA PHE A 119 -15.05 -14.29 -4.02
C PHE A 119 -15.88 -14.42 -5.32
N ALA A 120 -17.14 -13.98 -5.25
CA ALA A 120 -18.11 -14.12 -6.33
C ALA A 120 -17.71 -13.39 -7.62
N ASP A 121 -17.05 -12.24 -7.51
CA ASP A 121 -16.58 -11.46 -8.66
C ASP A 121 -15.41 -12.13 -9.37
N LEU A 122 -14.44 -12.69 -8.63
CA LEU A 122 -13.36 -13.50 -9.20
C LEU A 122 -13.90 -14.75 -9.91
N ALA A 123 -14.80 -15.49 -9.27
CA ALA A 123 -15.43 -16.67 -9.88
C ALA A 123 -16.21 -16.31 -11.16
N ALA A 124 -16.97 -15.21 -11.14
CA ALA A 124 -17.69 -14.73 -12.32
C ALA A 124 -16.74 -14.33 -13.46
N ASP A 125 -15.61 -13.71 -13.15
CA ASP A 125 -14.60 -13.32 -14.13
C ASP A 125 -13.89 -14.51 -14.76
N ILE A 126 -13.66 -15.59 -14.02
CA ILE A 126 -13.14 -16.85 -14.58
C ILE A 126 -14.12 -17.41 -15.62
N GLU A 127 -15.42 -17.43 -15.33
CA GLU A 127 -16.43 -17.89 -16.30
C GLU A 127 -16.52 -16.95 -17.53
N ARG A 128 -16.37 -15.63 -17.34
CA ARG A 128 -16.26 -14.68 -18.45
C ARG A 128 -15.04 -14.98 -19.32
N ALA A 129 -13.88 -15.20 -18.69
CA ALA A 129 -12.65 -15.49 -19.39
C ALA A 129 -12.72 -16.79 -20.21
N ARG A 130 -13.45 -17.82 -19.75
CA ARG A 130 -13.74 -19.05 -20.51
C ARG A 130 -14.54 -18.78 -21.78
N ARG A 131 -15.41 -17.77 -21.78
CA ARG A 131 -16.17 -17.33 -22.96
C ARG A 131 -15.41 -16.32 -23.83
N GLY A 132 -14.17 -16.00 -23.49
CA GLY A 132 -13.38 -14.98 -24.19
C GLY A 132 -13.79 -13.54 -23.86
N GLU A 133 -14.63 -13.34 -22.85
CA GLU A 133 -15.10 -12.03 -22.40
C GLU A 133 -14.11 -11.40 -21.40
N ALA A 134 -14.14 -10.07 -21.30
CA ALA A 134 -13.41 -9.35 -20.27
C ALA A 134 -14.12 -9.41 -18.92
N GLY A 135 -13.33 -9.25 -17.85
CA GLY A 135 -13.79 -9.17 -16.47
C GLY A 135 -13.37 -7.86 -15.80
N GLU A 136 -13.95 -7.57 -14.63
CA GLU A 136 -13.74 -6.32 -13.87
C GLU A 136 -12.70 -6.45 -12.75
N THR A 137 -12.26 -7.67 -12.45
CA THR A 137 -11.05 -7.93 -11.65
C THR A 137 -9.81 -7.59 -12.47
N VAL A 138 -8.69 -7.30 -11.80
CA VAL A 138 -7.42 -7.03 -12.47
C VAL A 138 -6.99 -8.22 -13.35
N TYR A 139 -7.27 -9.44 -12.91
CA TYR A 139 -6.96 -10.66 -13.66
C TYR A 139 -7.83 -10.81 -14.91
N GLY A 140 -9.14 -10.58 -14.79
CA GLY A 140 -10.06 -10.61 -15.93
C GLY A 140 -9.72 -9.57 -17.00
N ALA A 141 -9.45 -8.33 -16.59
CA ALA A 141 -9.08 -7.25 -17.48
C ALA A 141 -7.72 -7.50 -18.17
N VAL A 142 -6.69 -7.88 -17.41
CA VAL A 142 -5.36 -8.16 -17.97
C VAL A 142 -5.37 -9.41 -18.85
N CYS A 143 -6.09 -10.47 -18.48
CA CYS A 143 -6.27 -11.67 -19.31
C CYS A 143 -6.85 -11.30 -20.69
N ALA A 144 -7.90 -10.47 -20.74
CA ALA A 144 -8.48 -10.00 -21.99
C ALA A 144 -7.52 -9.15 -22.83
N ILE A 145 -6.75 -8.24 -22.20
CA ILE A 145 -5.69 -7.46 -22.86
C ILE A 145 -4.66 -8.40 -23.49
N LEU A 146 -4.16 -9.39 -22.74
CA LEU A 146 -3.09 -10.28 -23.21
C LEU A 146 -3.58 -11.22 -24.31
N ARG A 147 -4.83 -11.68 -24.25
CA ARG A 147 -5.45 -12.47 -25.33
C ARG A 147 -5.53 -11.66 -26.63
N ALA A 148 -6.03 -10.43 -26.55
CA ALA A 148 -6.08 -9.53 -27.72
C ALA A 148 -4.68 -9.20 -28.24
N ARG A 149 -3.71 -8.96 -27.35
CA ARG A 149 -2.31 -8.70 -27.70
C ARG A 149 -1.66 -9.87 -28.42
N LYS A 150 -1.86 -11.09 -27.91
CA LYS A 150 -1.41 -12.34 -28.53
C LYS A 150 -2.00 -12.51 -29.92
N ALA A 151 -3.31 -12.34 -30.06
CA ALA A 151 -4.02 -12.46 -31.34
C ALA A 151 -3.52 -11.46 -32.38
N ALA A 152 -3.14 -10.24 -31.96
CA ALA A 152 -2.60 -9.21 -32.82
C ALA A 152 -1.10 -9.34 -33.12
N GLY A 153 -0.39 -10.32 -32.52
CA GLY A 153 1.06 -10.45 -32.68
C GLY A 153 1.86 -9.24 -32.16
N ALA A 154 1.33 -8.52 -31.17
CA ALA A 154 1.87 -7.22 -30.74
C ALA A 154 3.11 -7.30 -29.80
N GLY A 155 3.67 -8.49 -29.62
CA GLY A 155 4.93 -8.73 -28.91
C GLY A 155 4.82 -8.64 -27.37
N ALA A 156 5.98 -8.62 -26.73
CA ALA A 156 6.12 -8.62 -25.28
C ALA A 156 5.55 -7.37 -24.58
N VAL A 157 5.21 -7.49 -23.30
CA VAL A 157 4.69 -6.40 -22.46
C VAL A 157 5.07 -6.59 -21.00
N THR A 158 5.35 -5.48 -20.30
CA THR A 158 5.55 -5.51 -18.84
C THR A 158 4.24 -5.27 -18.11
N LEU A 159 3.97 -6.05 -17.06
CA LEU A 159 2.85 -5.91 -16.16
C LEU A 159 3.37 -5.37 -14.82
N LEU A 160 3.23 -4.08 -14.58
CA LEU A 160 3.88 -3.38 -13.46
C LEU A 160 2.87 -3.11 -12.34
N ASN A 161 2.99 -3.90 -11.27
CA ASN A 161 2.20 -3.71 -10.07
C ASN A 161 2.72 -2.49 -9.28
N CYS A 162 1.84 -1.56 -8.95
CA CYS A 162 2.16 -0.37 -8.15
C CYS A 162 1.35 -0.28 -6.86
N ASP A 163 0.79 -1.40 -6.37
CA ASP A 163 0.15 -1.49 -5.06
C ASP A 163 1.16 -1.86 -3.96
N ASN A 164 0.80 -1.52 -2.73
CA ASN A 164 1.60 -1.74 -1.53
C ASN A 164 1.50 -3.20 -1.02
N LEU A 165 2.01 -4.12 -1.81
CA LEU A 165 2.05 -5.55 -1.51
C LEU A 165 3.50 -6.06 -1.53
N ARG A 166 3.90 -6.93 -0.59
CA ARG A 166 5.23 -7.57 -0.65
C ARG A 166 5.34 -8.44 -1.90
N HIS A 167 6.45 -8.35 -2.62
CA HIS A 167 6.68 -9.08 -3.87
C HIS A 167 5.46 -8.94 -4.81
N ASN A 168 5.00 -7.70 -5.01
CA ASN A 168 3.76 -7.41 -5.70
C ASN A 168 3.71 -7.92 -7.16
N GLY A 169 4.85 -7.90 -7.86
CA GLY A 169 5.02 -8.45 -9.20
C GLY A 169 4.87 -9.97 -9.22
N ASP A 170 5.54 -10.67 -8.30
CA ASP A 170 5.47 -12.13 -8.19
C ASP A 170 4.07 -12.62 -7.79
N ARG A 171 3.44 -11.97 -6.81
CA ARG A 171 2.09 -12.31 -6.36
C ARG A 171 1.06 -12.10 -7.47
N PHE A 172 1.14 -10.96 -8.17
CA PHE A 172 0.28 -10.73 -9.33
C PHE A 172 0.53 -11.78 -10.41
N ARG A 173 1.78 -12.09 -10.74
CA ARG A 173 2.14 -13.09 -11.75
C ARG A 173 1.56 -14.46 -11.39
N ALA A 174 1.74 -14.92 -10.15
CA ALA A 174 1.19 -16.19 -9.69
C ALA A 174 -0.34 -16.23 -9.83
N GLY A 175 -1.04 -15.21 -9.32
CA GLY A 175 -2.50 -15.10 -9.45
C GLY A 175 -2.97 -15.04 -10.91
N LEU A 176 -2.27 -14.32 -11.79
CA LEU A 176 -2.62 -14.24 -13.20
C LEU A 176 -2.49 -15.61 -13.90
N LEU A 177 -1.42 -16.35 -13.60
CA LEU A 177 -1.23 -17.70 -14.16
C LEU A 177 -2.30 -18.67 -13.65
N GLU A 178 -2.67 -18.59 -12.37
CA GLU A 178 -3.79 -19.37 -11.81
C GLU A 178 -5.11 -19.01 -12.46
N PHE A 179 -5.41 -17.73 -12.62
CA PHE A 179 -6.62 -17.25 -13.29
C PHE A 179 -6.74 -17.79 -14.72
N ILE A 180 -5.67 -17.70 -15.51
CA ILE A 180 -5.64 -18.20 -16.90
C ILE A 180 -5.79 -19.74 -16.93
N ALA A 181 -5.19 -20.45 -15.96
CA ALA A 181 -5.35 -21.89 -15.83
C ALA A 181 -6.80 -22.28 -15.49
N TYR A 182 -7.46 -21.59 -14.55
CA TYR A 182 -8.87 -21.80 -14.24
C TYR A 182 -9.80 -21.45 -15.41
N ALA A 183 -9.40 -20.49 -16.25
CA ALA A 183 -10.08 -20.15 -17.48
C ALA A 183 -9.86 -21.18 -18.62
N GLY A 184 -8.96 -22.16 -18.43
CA GLY A 184 -8.72 -23.23 -19.40
C GLY A 184 -7.92 -22.81 -20.65
N ASP A 185 -7.21 -21.67 -20.60
CA ASP A 185 -6.55 -21.07 -21.77
C ASP A 185 -5.05 -21.39 -21.79
N ALA A 186 -4.71 -22.65 -22.08
CA ALA A 186 -3.33 -23.16 -22.04
C ALA A 186 -2.39 -22.47 -23.04
N ASP A 187 -2.92 -22.06 -24.19
CA ASP A 187 -2.18 -21.35 -25.24
C ASP A 187 -1.85 -19.91 -24.80
N LEU A 188 -2.79 -19.20 -24.16
CA LEU A 188 -2.48 -17.92 -23.52
C LEU A 188 -1.49 -18.09 -22.38
N LEU A 189 -1.63 -19.12 -21.55
CA LEU A 189 -0.72 -19.38 -20.42
C LEU A 189 0.74 -19.54 -20.88
N ALA A 190 0.97 -20.32 -21.94
CA ALA A 190 2.29 -20.49 -22.53
C ALA A 190 2.83 -19.16 -23.08
N TRP A 191 1.98 -18.39 -23.75
CA TRP A 191 2.36 -17.09 -24.29
C TRP A 191 2.72 -16.08 -23.19
N VAL A 192 1.95 -16.01 -22.11
CA VAL A 192 2.20 -15.10 -20.97
C VAL A 192 3.54 -15.43 -20.32
N ASN A 193 3.85 -16.71 -20.12
CA ASN A 193 5.13 -17.13 -19.57
C ASN A 193 6.33 -16.66 -20.43
N ALA A 194 6.21 -16.72 -21.75
CA ALA A 194 7.28 -16.34 -22.66
C ALA A 194 7.40 -14.81 -22.87
N ASN A 195 6.28 -14.08 -22.89
CA ASN A 195 6.22 -12.71 -23.42
C ASN A 195 5.98 -11.63 -22.37
N THR A 196 5.81 -11.98 -21.09
CA THR A 196 5.57 -10.99 -20.03
C THR A 196 6.67 -10.95 -18.98
N ARG A 197 6.80 -9.79 -18.33
CA ARG A 197 7.57 -9.60 -17.10
C ARG A 197 6.70 -8.88 -16.08
N CYS A 198 6.85 -9.25 -14.81
CA CYS A 198 6.12 -8.65 -13.69
C CYS A 198 7.15 -8.24 -12.62
N PRO A 199 7.95 -7.17 -12.85
CA PRO A 199 8.96 -6.75 -11.87
C PRO A 199 8.28 -6.38 -10.55
N ASN A 200 8.90 -6.72 -9.43
CA ASN A 200 8.46 -6.22 -8.13
C ASN A 200 8.82 -4.74 -7.98
N ALA A 201 8.00 -4.00 -7.23
CA ALA A 201 8.20 -2.60 -6.98
C ALA A 201 7.77 -2.20 -5.56
N MET A 202 8.57 -1.34 -4.92
CA MET A 202 8.20 -0.67 -3.69
C MET A 202 7.80 0.76 -4.03
N VAL A 203 6.60 1.14 -3.62
CA VAL A 203 6.02 2.45 -3.85
C VAL A 203 5.75 3.14 -2.51
N ASP A 204 6.13 4.41 -2.39
CA ASP A 204 5.91 5.15 -1.15
C ASP A 204 5.64 6.64 -1.42
N ARG A 205 4.45 7.07 -0.99
CA ARG A 205 4.02 8.47 -0.86
C ARG A 205 2.68 8.50 -0.11
N ILE A 206 2.64 9.12 1.05
CA ILE A 206 1.39 9.34 1.79
C ILE A 206 0.50 10.27 0.96
N THR A 207 -0.61 9.71 0.50
CA THR A 207 -1.57 10.35 -0.40
C THR A 207 -2.97 10.13 0.14
N PRO A 208 -3.42 10.91 1.13
CA PRO A 208 -4.75 10.76 1.69
C PRO A 208 -5.85 10.98 0.65
N ARG A 209 -7.08 10.62 1.00
CA ARG A 209 -8.25 11.01 0.20
C ARG A 209 -8.28 12.54 0.12
N PRO A 210 -8.43 13.14 -1.08
CA PRO A 210 -8.62 14.57 -1.21
C PRO A 210 -9.75 15.07 -0.31
N PRO A 211 -9.48 16.07 0.56
CA PRO A 211 -10.53 16.62 1.39
C PRO A 211 -11.50 17.50 0.56
N PRO A 212 -12.76 17.69 0.98
CA PRO A 212 -13.77 18.40 0.19
C PRO A 212 -13.35 19.82 -0.25
N GLU A 213 -12.55 20.49 0.57
CA GLU A 213 -12.09 21.85 0.33
C GLU A 213 -10.84 21.96 -0.57
N LEU A 214 -10.22 20.84 -1.00
CA LEU A 214 -9.00 20.86 -1.82
C LEU A 214 -9.18 21.64 -3.13
N ARG A 215 -10.30 21.46 -3.83
CA ARG A 215 -10.60 22.19 -5.07
C ARG A 215 -10.63 23.70 -4.85
N ALA A 216 -11.23 24.15 -3.74
CA ALA A 216 -11.26 25.57 -3.38
C ALA A 216 -9.86 26.10 -3.06
N ARG A 217 -9.04 25.34 -2.32
CA ARG A 217 -7.64 25.70 -2.03
C ARG A 217 -6.81 25.83 -3.31
N VAL A 218 -6.90 24.83 -4.20
CA VAL A 218 -6.19 24.84 -5.49
C VAL A 218 -6.61 26.04 -6.34
N LYS A 219 -7.90 26.35 -6.40
CA LYS A 219 -8.41 27.52 -7.14
C LYS A 219 -7.89 28.83 -6.55
N ALA A 220 -7.87 28.96 -5.23
CA ALA A 220 -7.34 30.14 -4.55
C ALA A 220 -5.82 30.31 -4.80
N ALA A 221 -5.05 29.22 -4.76
CA ALA A 221 -3.60 29.27 -4.90
C ALA A 221 -3.12 29.42 -6.36
N THR A 222 -3.87 28.88 -7.33
CA THR A 222 -3.41 28.77 -8.72
C THR A 222 -4.28 29.48 -9.75
N GLY A 223 -5.47 29.93 -9.36
CA GLY A 223 -6.51 30.42 -10.27
C GLY A 223 -7.21 29.32 -11.09
N ARG A 224 -6.79 28.06 -10.98
CA ARG A 224 -7.35 26.94 -11.75
C ARG A 224 -8.52 26.28 -11.01
N ASP A 225 -9.67 26.23 -11.65
CA ASP A 225 -10.84 25.50 -11.14
C ASP A 225 -10.75 24.01 -11.54
N ASP A 226 -9.95 23.27 -10.78
CA ASP A 226 -9.67 21.86 -11.03
C ASP A 226 -10.73 20.96 -10.37
N ALA A 227 -11.41 20.12 -11.14
CA ALA A 227 -12.42 19.18 -10.65
C ALA A 227 -11.83 17.82 -10.22
N ALA A 228 -10.54 17.58 -10.45
CA ALA A 228 -9.84 16.35 -10.08
C ALA A 228 -8.49 16.58 -9.36
N PRO A 229 -8.32 17.56 -8.44
CA PRO A 229 -7.05 17.77 -7.77
C PRO A 229 -6.71 16.60 -6.85
N VAL A 230 -5.42 16.41 -6.57
CA VAL A 230 -4.92 15.48 -5.56
C VAL A 230 -3.94 16.18 -4.63
N THR A 231 -3.80 15.65 -3.43
CA THR A 231 -2.82 16.13 -2.45
C THR A 231 -1.93 14.97 -2.01
N GLY A 232 -0.65 15.24 -1.74
CA GLY A 232 0.30 14.26 -1.24
C GLY A 232 1.47 14.92 -0.53
N GLU A 233 2.16 14.17 0.32
CA GLU A 233 3.35 14.69 0.99
C GLU A 233 4.50 14.98 0.00
N SER A 234 5.52 15.73 0.44
CA SER A 234 6.71 16.01 -0.37
C SER A 234 7.61 14.81 -0.59
N PHE A 235 7.67 13.86 0.35
CA PHE A 235 8.41 12.63 0.16
C PHE A 235 7.76 11.77 -0.93
N ILE A 236 8.58 11.21 -1.81
CA ILE A 236 8.15 10.28 -2.85
C ILE A 236 9.30 9.34 -3.15
N GLN A 237 9.03 8.03 -3.15
CA GLN A 237 10.01 7.02 -3.49
C GLN A 237 9.38 5.94 -4.37
N TRP A 238 10.13 5.48 -5.36
CA TRP A 238 9.76 4.36 -6.20
C TRP A 238 11.00 3.54 -6.49
N VAL A 239 10.99 2.30 -6.02
CA VAL A 239 12.05 1.33 -6.28
C VAL A 239 11.46 0.23 -7.15
N ILE A 240 12.12 -0.11 -8.26
CA ILE A 240 11.63 -1.12 -9.20
C ILE A 240 12.77 -2.05 -9.57
N GLU A 241 12.48 -3.35 -9.62
CA GLU A 241 13.38 -4.30 -10.26
C GLU A 241 13.52 -3.97 -11.75
N ASP A 242 14.74 -3.84 -12.26
CA ASP A 242 14.99 -3.46 -13.66
C ASP A 242 14.79 -4.65 -14.63
N ASN A 243 13.59 -5.22 -14.64
CA ASN A 243 13.20 -6.40 -15.41
C ASN A 243 11.96 -6.12 -16.28
N PHE A 244 12.17 -5.39 -17.37
CA PHE A 244 11.12 -4.95 -18.30
C PHE A 244 11.16 -5.73 -19.61
N ALA A 245 9.99 -6.19 -20.08
CA ALA A 245 9.87 -7.03 -21.27
C ALA A 245 10.04 -6.26 -22.60
N ALA A 246 9.76 -4.95 -22.59
CA ALA A 246 9.66 -4.12 -23.80
C ALA A 246 10.20 -2.69 -23.59
N GLY A 247 11.26 -2.56 -22.79
CA GLY A 247 11.80 -1.27 -22.36
C GLY A 247 10.88 -0.52 -21.40
N ARG A 248 11.35 0.65 -20.93
CA ARG A 248 10.68 1.49 -19.94
C ARG A 248 11.03 2.98 -20.12
N PRO A 249 10.30 3.90 -19.48
CA PRO A 249 10.77 5.26 -19.31
C PRO A 249 12.13 5.30 -18.58
N ASP A 250 12.89 6.36 -18.82
CA ASP A 250 14.20 6.56 -18.18
C ASP A 250 14.04 7.14 -16.76
N TRP A 251 13.21 6.48 -15.95
CA TRP A 251 12.79 6.96 -14.64
C TRP A 251 13.95 7.18 -13.66
N GLY A 252 15.09 6.52 -13.87
CA GLY A 252 16.32 6.77 -13.11
C GLY A 252 16.77 8.23 -13.13
N ARG A 253 16.54 8.95 -14.23
CA ARG A 253 16.87 10.39 -14.36
C ARG A 253 16.02 11.31 -13.50
N VAL A 254 14.90 10.82 -12.96
CA VAL A 254 13.94 11.62 -12.18
C VAL A 254 13.68 11.03 -10.80
N GLY A 255 14.61 10.20 -10.30
CA GLY A 255 14.66 9.72 -8.92
C GLY A 255 13.91 8.42 -8.64
N VAL A 256 13.59 7.61 -9.66
CA VAL A 256 13.19 6.21 -9.44
C VAL A 256 14.45 5.37 -9.30
N GLU A 257 14.49 4.53 -8.28
CA GLU A 257 15.61 3.62 -8.02
C GLU A 257 15.38 2.32 -8.79
N LEU A 258 16.28 2.02 -9.72
CA LEU A 258 16.24 0.78 -10.48
C LEU A 258 17.28 -0.17 -9.93
N VAL A 259 16.81 -1.31 -9.43
CA VAL A 259 17.59 -2.23 -8.62
C VAL A 259 17.50 -3.65 -9.16
N GLU A 260 18.39 -4.51 -8.69
CA GLU A 260 18.31 -5.95 -8.98
C GLU A 260 17.21 -6.63 -8.16
N SER A 261 17.07 -6.25 -6.88
CA SER A 261 16.06 -6.78 -5.98
C SER A 261 15.46 -5.69 -5.12
N VAL A 262 14.13 -5.67 -5.06
CA VAL A 262 13.38 -4.71 -4.23
C VAL A 262 13.24 -5.17 -2.76
N GLN A 263 13.53 -6.44 -2.47
CA GLN A 263 13.27 -7.06 -1.17
C GLN A 263 13.82 -6.26 0.03
N PRO A 264 15.07 -5.72 0.02
CA PRO A 264 15.57 -4.92 1.13
C PRO A 264 14.75 -3.65 1.38
N TYR A 265 14.24 -3.03 0.32
CA TYR A 265 13.43 -1.81 0.37
C TYR A 265 12.01 -2.10 0.86
N GLU A 266 11.41 -3.21 0.44
CA GLU A 266 10.12 -3.65 0.98
C GLU A 266 10.21 -3.98 2.47
N GLU A 267 11.23 -4.73 2.91
CA GLU A 267 11.42 -5.04 4.33
C GLU A 267 11.64 -3.79 5.16
N ALA A 268 12.49 -2.86 4.70
CA ALA A 268 12.72 -1.59 5.35
C ALA A 268 11.42 -0.77 5.45
N LYS A 269 10.70 -0.56 4.34
CA LYS A 269 9.44 0.19 4.32
C LYS A 269 8.39 -0.44 5.24
N ILE A 270 8.25 -1.75 5.25
CA ILE A 270 7.22 -2.40 6.06
C ILE A 270 7.55 -2.36 7.55
N ARG A 271 8.79 -2.66 7.93
CA ARG A 271 9.17 -2.72 9.36
C ARG A 271 9.53 -1.35 9.93
N ILE A 272 9.99 -0.40 9.12
CA ILE A 272 10.35 0.95 9.60
C ILE A 272 9.18 1.91 9.45
N LEU A 273 8.48 1.93 8.31
CA LEU A 273 7.36 2.84 8.09
C LEU A 273 6.03 2.24 8.59
N ASN A 274 5.58 1.12 8.03
CA ASN A 274 4.20 0.66 8.32
C ASN A 274 4.01 0.23 9.79
N ALA A 275 5.00 -0.44 10.39
CA ALA A 275 4.92 -0.86 11.79
C ALA A 275 4.97 0.31 12.78
N THR A 276 5.85 1.30 12.58
CA THR A 276 5.89 2.52 13.43
C THR A 276 4.63 3.36 13.25
N HIS A 277 4.05 3.40 12.06
CA HIS A 277 2.77 4.08 11.82
C HIS A 277 1.65 3.48 12.68
N SER A 278 1.64 2.14 12.79
CA SER A 278 0.70 1.41 13.66
C SER A 278 0.97 1.70 15.14
N CYS A 279 2.23 1.76 15.54
CA CYS A 279 2.64 2.17 16.90
C CYS A 279 2.08 3.55 17.27
N ILE A 280 2.31 4.55 16.42
CA ILE A 280 1.86 5.93 16.64
C ILE A 280 0.33 6.01 16.66
N ALA A 281 -0.35 5.34 15.74
CA ALA A 281 -1.81 5.36 15.66
C ALA A 281 -2.47 4.75 16.90
N TRP A 282 -2.01 3.57 17.35
CA TRP A 282 -2.55 2.93 18.55
C TRP A 282 -2.26 3.77 19.80
N ALA A 283 -1.02 4.24 19.97
CA ALA A 283 -0.65 5.05 21.12
C ALA A 283 -1.40 6.39 21.15
N GLY A 284 -1.49 7.10 20.03
CA GLY A 284 -2.21 8.37 19.90
C GLY A 284 -3.69 8.21 20.23
N THR A 285 -4.34 7.15 19.71
CA THR A 285 -5.74 6.85 20.03
C THR A 285 -5.94 6.59 21.52
N LEU A 286 -4.98 5.90 22.16
CA LEU A 286 -5.05 5.60 23.59
C LEU A 286 -4.98 6.86 24.46
N ILE A 287 -4.43 7.97 23.97
CA ILE A 287 -4.35 9.23 24.72
C ILE A 287 -5.25 10.33 24.14
N GLY A 288 -6.19 9.97 23.26
CA GLY A 288 -7.22 10.88 22.75
C GLY A 288 -6.76 11.81 21.62
N LEU A 289 -5.69 11.48 20.91
CA LEU A 289 -5.26 12.20 19.71
C LEU A 289 -5.97 11.65 18.47
N ASP A 290 -6.22 12.51 17.48
CA ASP A 290 -6.98 12.18 16.27
C ASP A 290 -6.07 11.91 15.07
N PHE A 291 -4.89 12.52 15.04
CA PHE A 291 -3.99 12.51 13.90
C PHE A 291 -2.58 11.98 14.23
N ILE A 292 -1.95 11.40 13.22
CA ILE A 292 -0.61 10.81 13.32
C ILE A 292 0.45 11.84 13.71
N HIS A 293 0.36 13.06 13.18
CA HIS A 293 1.31 14.14 13.51
C HIS A 293 1.25 14.54 14.98
N GLU A 294 0.07 14.52 15.60
CA GLU A 294 -0.08 14.82 17.03
C GLU A 294 0.66 13.77 17.86
N GLY A 295 0.45 12.49 17.54
CA GLY A 295 1.16 11.39 18.19
C GLY A 295 2.67 11.43 17.94
N THR A 296 3.10 11.87 16.76
CA THR A 296 4.52 12.00 16.42
C THR A 296 5.22 13.15 17.14
N HIS A 297 4.48 14.21 17.49
CA HIS A 297 4.98 15.32 18.32
C HIS A 297 4.96 15.01 19.82
N ASN A 298 4.23 13.98 20.25
CA ASN A 298 4.31 13.48 21.62
C ASN A 298 5.66 12.76 21.84
N ALA A 299 6.44 13.24 22.82
CA ALA A 299 7.80 12.73 23.05
C ALA A 299 7.84 11.25 23.44
N ALA A 300 6.86 10.77 24.22
CA ALA A 300 6.80 9.37 24.64
C ALA A 300 6.47 8.45 23.45
N ILE A 301 5.47 8.82 22.63
CA ILE A 301 5.10 8.07 21.43
C ILE A 301 6.24 8.06 20.40
N ARG A 302 6.85 9.23 20.12
CA ARG A 302 8.00 9.33 19.20
C ARG A 302 9.15 8.43 19.66
N LYS A 303 9.42 8.40 20.97
CA LYS A 303 10.45 7.52 21.53
C LYS A 303 10.12 6.04 21.35
N MET A 304 8.88 5.61 21.57
CA MET A 304 8.48 4.21 21.32
C MET A 304 8.74 3.79 19.87
N ALA A 305 8.35 4.63 18.90
CA ALA A 305 8.57 4.37 17.48
C ALA A 305 10.06 4.36 17.13
N TYR A 306 10.84 5.31 17.66
CA TYR A 306 12.28 5.41 17.46
C TYR A 306 13.03 4.19 18.03
N ASP A 307 12.74 3.81 19.28
CA ASP A 307 13.37 2.70 19.98
C ASP A 307 13.08 1.37 19.25
N TYR A 308 11.81 1.13 18.86
CA TYR A 308 11.45 -0.07 18.10
C TYR A 308 12.31 -0.24 16.84
N VAL A 309 12.46 0.82 16.04
CA VAL A 309 13.26 0.72 14.82
C VAL A 309 14.74 0.53 15.15
N THR A 310 15.25 1.31 16.10
CA THR A 310 16.68 1.33 16.45
C THR A 310 17.14 0.02 17.08
N ASP A 311 16.39 -0.48 18.04
CA ASP A 311 16.81 -1.59 18.90
C ASP A 311 16.52 -2.95 18.26
N ASP A 312 15.45 -3.05 17.47
CA ASP A 312 14.94 -4.33 16.96
C ASP A 312 14.93 -4.45 15.44
N VAL A 313 14.52 -3.43 14.69
CA VAL A 313 14.42 -3.52 13.22
C VAL A 313 15.78 -3.39 12.54
N ILE A 314 16.59 -2.39 12.90
CA ILE A 314 17.90 -2.17 12.27
C ILE A 314 18.81 -3.40 12.40
N PRO A 315 18.92 -4.06 13.57
CA PRO A 315 19.72 -5.29 13.68
C PRO A 315 19.22 -6.44 12.81
N CYS A 316 17.91 -6.58 12.61
CA CYS A 316 17.31 -7.60 11.76
C CYS A 316 17.63 -7.40 10.26
N LEU A 317 17.67 -6.15 9.83
CA LEU A 317 17.86 -5.80 8.42
C LEU A 317 19.32 -5.50 8.06
N SER A 318 20.24 -5.60 9.01
CA SER A 318 21.67 -5.31 8.78
C SER A 318 22.46 -6.57 8.36
N PRO A 319 23.38 -6.46 7.39
CA PRO A 319 23.67 -5.27 6.57
C PRO A 319 22.57 -4.98 5.54
N SER A 320 22.34 -3.69 5.26
CA SER A 320 21.33 -3.23 4.30
C SER A 320 21.97 -2.31 3.25
N PRO A 321 21.50 -2.33 1.97
CA PRO A 321 21.86 -1.31 0.99
C PRO A 321 21.27 0.08 1.32
N ILE A 322 20.33 0.15 2.26
CA ILE A 322 19.66 1.38 2.69
C ILE A 322 20.31 1.85 4.00
N ASP A 323 20.53 3.16 4.14
CA ASP A 323 20.81 3.75 5.45
C ASP A 323 19.53 3.73 6.29
N LEU A 324 19.36 2.65 7.06
CA LEU A 324 18.15 2.40 7.85
C LEU A 324 17.94 3.43 8.96
N ALA A 325 19.01 4.00 9.52
CA ALA A 325 18.91 5.01 10.56
C ALA A 325 18.42 6.34 9.96
N ALA A 326 18.99 6.74 8.82
CA ALA A 326 18.49 7.90 8.08
C ALA A 326 17.04 7.69 7.60
N TYR A 327 16.69 6.49 7.12
CA TYR A 327 15.33 6.18 6.68
C TYR A 327 14.32 6.24 7.84
N ARG A 328 14.67 5.75 9.04
CA ARG A 328 13.88 5.93 10.27
C ARG A 328 13.60 7.40 10.56
N ASP A 329 14.64 8.24 10.53
CA ASP A 329 14.51 9.66 10.87
C ASP A 329 13.63 10.38 9.85
N VAL A 330 13.81 10.10 8.55
CA VAL A 330 12.92 10.59 7.49
C VAL A 330 11.47 10.15 7.70
N VAL A 331 11.23 8.89 8.06
CA VAL A 331 9.87 8.38 8.35
C VAL A 331 9.23 9.13 9.51
N LEU A 332 9.95 9.30 10.63
CA LEU A 332 9.42 10.02 11.79
C LEU A 332 9.19 11.51 11.50
N ASP A 333 9.97 12.13 10.63
CA ASP A 333 9.75 13.52 10.22
C ASP A 333 8.55 13.66 9.29
N ARG A 334 8.33 12.68 8.39
CA ARG A 334 7.14 12.62 7.52
C ARG A 334 5.86 12.51 8.33
N PHE A 335 5.83 11.66 9.35
CA PHE A 335 4.68 11.50 10.24
C PHE A 335 4.36 12.77 11.03
N GLY A 336 5.35 13.62 11.30
CA GLY A 336 5.17 14.91 11.97
C GLY A 336 4.47 15.98 11.12
N ASN A 337 4.18 15.73 9.83
CA ASN A 337 3.58 16.74 8.95
C ASN A 337 2.08 16.99 9.27
N PRO A 338 1.70 18.14 9.87
CA PRO A 338 0.33 18.39 10.27
C PRO A 338 -0.62 18.61 9.08
N ALA A 339 -0.08 19.01 7.92
CA ALA A 339 -0.90 19.33 6.76
C ALA A 339 -1.48 18.10 6.05
N ILE A 340 -0.87 16.92 6.25
CA ILE A 340 -1.39 15.66 5.70
C ILE A 340 -2.70 15.26 6.37
N ARG A 341 -2.87 15.61 7.66
CA ARG A 341 -4.04 15.26 8.47
C ARG A 341 -4.40 13.78 8.38
N ASP A 342 -3.38 12.93 8.44
CA ASP A 342 -3.56 11.49 8.45
C ASP A 342 -4.15 11.04 9.79
N THR A 343 -5.30 10.38 9.77
CA THR A 343 -6.07 10.06 10.98
C THR A 343 -5.59 8.78 11.63
N ASN A 344 -5.59 8.74 12.97
CA ASN A 344 -5.37 7.53 13.75
C ASN A 344 -6.37 6.43 13.38
N GLN A 345 -7.65 6.74 13.13
CA GLN A 345 -8.65 5.75 12.70
C GLN A 345 -8.21 4.96 11.47
N ARG A 346 -7.82 5.66 10.41
CA ARG A 346 -7.38 5.04 9.15
C ARG A 346 -6.15 4.16 9.34
N VAL A 347 -5.23 4.57 10.20
CA VAL A 347 -3.94 3.88 10.41
C VAL A 347 -4.03 2.81 11.49
N ALA A 348 -4.97 2.88 12.42
CA ALA A 348 -5.15 1.87 13.47
C ALA A 348 -5.89 0.62 12.96
N ALA A 349 -6.64 0.74 11.86
CA ALA A 349 -7.39 -0.34 11.19
C ALA A 349 -6.54 -1.58 10.87
N ASP A 350 -7.17 -2.74 10.64
CA ASP A 350 -6.54 -3.98 10.17
C ASP A 350 -5.37 -4.50 11.06
N GLY A 351 -5.44 -4.29 12.38
CA GLY A 351 -4.44 -4.72 13.34
C GLY A 351 -4.14 -6.23 13.29
N PHE A 352 -5.15 -7.07 13.04
CA PHE A 352 -4.97 -8.51 12.88
C PHE A 352 -4.15 -8.90 11.65
N SER A 353 -4.13 -8.06 10.60
CA SER A 353 -3.24 -8.24 9.45
C SER A 353 -1.85 -7.63 9.68
N LYS A 354 -1.76 -6.57 10.50
CA LYS A 354 -0.52 -5.82 10.77
C LYS A 354 0.44 -6.56 11.68
N ILE A 355 -0.05 -7.26 12.70
CA ILE A 355 0.84 -8.05 13.56
C ILE A 355 1.63 -9.09 12.76
N PRO A 356 1.01 -10.04 12.04
CA PRO A 356 1.75 -11.06 11.28
C PRO A 356 2.54 -10.45 10.12
N GLY A 357 2.00 -9.41 9.47
CA GLY A 357 2.61 -8.80 8.30
C GLY A 357 3.79 -7.89 8.59
N PHE A 358 3.76 -7.14 9.70
CA PHE A 358 4.72 -6.05 9.97
C PHE A 358 5.57 -6.31 11.22
N ILE A 359 4.99 -6.85 12.29
CA ILE A 359 5.59 -6.89 13.64
C ILE A 359 6.22 -8.26 13.94
N ALA A 360 5.49 -9.35 13.72
CA ALA A 360 5.92 -10.71 14.01
C ALA A 360 7.25 -11.12 13.33
N PRO A 361 7.58 -10.67 12.10
CA PRO A 361 8.87 -10.98 11.48
C PRO A 361 10.06 -10.50 12.31
N THR A 362 10.03 -9.26 12.83
CA THR A 362 11.07 -8.72 13.71
C THR A 362 11.19 -9.54 14.99
N VAL A 363 10.06 -9.83 15.65
CA VAL A 363 10.06 -10.65 16.89
C VAL A 363 10.71 -12.01 16.64
N ARG A 364 10.31 -12.69 15.56
CA ARG A 364 10.82 -14.04 15.23
C ARG A 364 12.34 -14.04 15.00
N GLU A 365 12.85 -13.09 14.22
CA GLU A 365 14.27 -12.99 13.92
C GLU A 365 15.10 -12.66 15.18
N ARG A 366 14.61 -11.75 16.02
CA ARG A 366 15.25 -11.40 17.30
C ARG A 366 15.28 -12.59 18.26
N LEU A 367 14.17 -13.30 18.42
CA LEU A 367 14.10 -14.49 19.26
C LEU A 367 14.99 -15.63 18.75
N ALA A 368 15.09 -15.80 17.43
CA ALA A 368 15.99 -16.77 16.80
C ALA A 368 17.48 -16.42 17.03
N ALA A 369 17.80 -15.13 17.07
CA ALA A 369 19.14 -14.63 17.40
C ALA A 369 19.41 -14.55 18.91
N GLY A 370 18.46 -14.91 19.78
CA GLY A 370 18.60 -14.80 21.23
C GLY A 370 18.69 -13.35 21.73
N GLN A 371 18.19 -12.39 20.96
CA GLN A 371 18.23 -10.96 21.27
C GLN A 371 16.96 -10.49 21.98
N SER A 372 17.02 -9.33 22.62
CA SER A 372 15.84 -8.73 23.28
C SER A 372 14.76 -8.37 22.25
N ILE A 373 13.51 -8.36 22.71
CA ILE A 373 12.33 -7.90 21.97
C ILE A 373 11.55 -6.84 22.77
N ASP A 374 12.19 -6.19 23.74
CA ASP A 374 11.50 -5.29 24.67
C ASP A 374 10.90 -4.04 23.99
N SER A 375 11.56 -3.52 22.93
CA SER A 375 11.06 -2.34 22.20
C SER A 375 9.93 -2.73 21.23
N VAL A 376 10.07 -3.82 20.47
CA VAL A 376 9.02 -4.34 19.58
C VAL A 376 7.80 -4.85 20.35
N ALA A 377 7.96 -5.35 21.58
CA ALA A 377 6.84 -5.78 22.43
C ALA A 377 5.89 -4.64 22.83
N MET A 378 6.31 -3.37 22.73
CA MET A 378 5.40 -2.23 22.91
C MET A 378 4.27 -2.20 21.89
N LEU A 379 4.53 -2.61 20.64
CA LEU A 379 3.53 -2.55 19.56
C LEU A 379 2.33 -3.47 19.80
N PRO A 380 2.49 -4.79 20.04
CA PRO A 380 1.35 -5.66 20.35
C PRO A 380 0.71 -5.32 21.71
N ALA A 381 1.45 -4.76 22.68
CA ALA A 381 0.87 -4.27 23.93
C ALA A 381 -0.04 -3.04 23.72
N LEU A 382 0.37 -2.09 22.87
CA LEU A 382 -0.46 -0.96 22.44
C LEU A 382 -1.71 -1.45 21.70
N PHE A 383 -1.56 -2.42 20.80
CA PHE A 383 -2.69 -3.03 20.11
C PHE A 383 -3.65 -3.73 21.08
N LEU A 384 -3.15 -4.45 22.08
CA LEU A 384 -4.00 -5.09 23.09
C LEU A 384 -4.83 -4.05 23.86
N ALA A 385 -4.20 -2.97 24.33
CA ALA A 385 -4.91 -1.90 25.02
C ALA A 385 -5.95 -1.22 24.12
N PHE A 386 -5.61 -1.02 22.84
CA PHE A 386 -6.55 -0.51 21.84
C PHE A 386 -7.74 -1.48 21.63
N LEU A 387 -7.47 -2.78 21.53
CA LEU A 387 -8.49 -3.82 21.35
C LEU A 387 -9.41 -3.94 22.57
N GLN A 388 -8.87 -3.78 23.77
CA GLN A 388 -9.66 -3.72 25.01
C GLN A 388 -10.59 -2.51 25.03
N ARG A 389 -10.17 -1.35 24.49
CA ARG A 389 -11.07 -0.20 24.34
C ARG A 389 -12.18 -0.48 23.34
N TRP A 390 -11.86 -1.14 22.22
CA TRP A 390 -12.85 -1.58 21.23
C TRP A 390 -13.87 -2.52 21.88
N HIS A 391 -13.40 -3.55 22.58
CA HIS A 391 -14.21 -4.52 23.30
C HIS A 391 -15.18 -3.86 24.28
N ASN A 392 -14.73 -2.82 25.00
CA ASN A 392 -15.53 -2.06 25.95
C ASN A 392 -16.40 -0.96 25.31
N GLY A 393 -16.42 -0.81 23.98
CA GLY A 393 -17.18 0.22 23.28
C GLY A 393 -16.69 1.65 23.56
N SER A 394 -15.42 1.81 23.93
CA SER A 394 -14.81 3.07 24.39
C SER A 394 -13.84 3.71 23.40
N LEU A 395 -13.70 3.16 22.19
CA LEU A 395 -12.98 3.84 21.12
C LEU A 395 -13.74 5.09 20.65
N PRO A 396 -13.04 6.16 20.24
CA PRO A 396 -13.67 7.37 19.73
C PRO A 396 -14.27 7.20 18.32
N TYR A 397 -14.07 6.04 17.69
CA TYR A 397 -14.53 5.74 16.34
C TYR A 397 -14.77 4.24 16.15
N ALA A 398 -15.47 3.88 15.07
CA ALA A 398 -15.64 2.48 14.67
C ALA A 398 -14.29 1.90 14.20
N TYR A 399 -13.88 0.79 14.82
CA TYR A 399 -12.73 0.00 14.39
C TYR A 399 -13.07 -0.76 13.10
N GLN A 400 -12.14 -0.76 12.15
CA GLN A 400 -12.27 -1.45 10.87
C GLN A 400 -11.12 -2.45 10.78
N ASP A 401 -11.43 -3.74 10.69
CA ASP A 401 -10.43 -4.79 10.51
C ASP A 401 -11.02 -5.91 9.67
N GLN A 402 -10.59 -6.00 8.41
CA GLN A 402 -11.09 -7.01 7.49
C GLN A 402 -10.58 -8.41 7.81
N GLY A 403 -9.45 -8.50 8.52
CA GLY A 403 -8.82 -9.77 8.91
C GLY A 403 -9.23 -10.27 10.29
N MET A 404 -10.06 -9.53 11.02
CA MET A 404 -10.49 -9.88 12.37
C MET A 404 -11.71 -10.80 12.38
N ASP A 405 -11.59 -11.91 13.10
CA ASP A 405 -12.74 -12.62 13.65
C ASP A 405 -13.12 -11.94 14.98
N GLU A 406 -14.27 -11.27 15.00
CA GLU A 406 -14.74 -10.52 16.18
C GLU A 406 -14.89 -11.42 17.41
N ALA A 407 -15.37 -12.66 17.24
CA ALA A 407 -15.55 -13.58 18.36
C ALA A 407 -14.20 -13.97 18.98
N ALA A 408 -13.19 -14.21 18.14
CA ALA A 408 -11.83 -14.46 18.60
C ALA A 408 -11.23 -13.23 19.29
N ALA A 409 -11.48 -12.02 18.77
CA ALA A 409 -11.01 -10.77 19.37
C ALA A 409 -11.64 -10.50 20.75
N HIS A 410 -12.95 -10.73 20.91
CA HIS A 410 -13.61 -10.66 22.22
C HIS A 410 -13.04 -11.71 23.18
N ALA A 411 -12.84 -12.95 22.71
CA ALA A 411 -12.26 -14.02 23.53
C ALA A 411 -10.84 -13.70 24.04
N ILE A 412 -10.01 -12.99 23.26
CA ILE A 412 -8.70 -12.50 23.73
C ILE A 412 -8.88 -11.53 24.91
N CYS A 413 -9.83 -10.60 24.80
CA CYS A 413 -10.07 -9.58 25.84
C CYS A 413 -10.72 -10.17 27.10
N ASP A 414 -11.60 -11.15 26.95
CA ASP A 414 -12.31 -11.83 28.05
C ASP A 414 -11.45 -12.88 28.79
N ALA A 415 -10.30 -13.25 28.24
CA ALA A 415 -9.42 -14.23 28.84
C ALA A 415 -8.93 -13.77 30.22
N THR A 416 -8.73 -14.72 31.14
CA THR A 416 -8.12 -14.44 32.46
C THR A 416 -6.73 -13.80 32.33
N ASP A 417 -6.03 -14.09 31.24
CA ASP A 417 -4.73 -13.51 30.89
C ASP A 417 -4.76 -13.06 29.42
N PRO A 418 -5.22 -11.82 29.14
CA PRO A 418 -5.35 -11.31 27.76
C PRO A 418 -4.03 -11.24 27.01
N VAL A 419 -2.91 -11.02 27.73
CA VAL A 419 -1.57 -11.02 27.13
C VAL A 419 -1.22 -12.41 26.61
N ALA A 420 -1.39 -13.44 27.44
CA ALA A 420 -1.15 -14.82 27.02
C ALA A 420 -2.08 -15.24 25.87
N ALA A 421 -3.36 -14.84 25.92
CA ALA A 421 -4.34 -15.13 24.87
C ALA A 421 -3.95 -14.50 23.52
N LEU A 422 -3.56 -13.21 23.51
CA LEU A 422 -3.07 -12.54 22.30
C LEU A 422 -1.82 -13.23 21.74
N CYS A 423 -0.87 -13.57 22.61
CA CYS A 423 0.40 -14.21 22.21
C CYS A 423 0.21 -15.67 21.75
N ALA A 424 -0.87 -16.34 22.15
CA ALA A 424 -1.18 -17.73 21.75
C ALA A 424 -1.81 -17.83 20.35
N GLY A 425 -2.25 -16.71 19.75
CA GLY A 425 -2.89 -16.70 18.44
C GLY A 425 -1.95 -17.11 17.31
N ALA A 426 -2.10 -18.34 16.78
CA ALA A 426 -1.29 -18.83 15.67
C ALA A 426 -1.44 -18.00 14.38
N ALA A 427 -2.61 -17.39 14.14
CA ALA A 427 -2.83 -16.48 13.01
C ALA A 427 -1.98 -15.19 13.12
N LEU A 428 -1.68 -14.74 14.33
CA LEU A 428 -0.90 -13.53 14.58
C LEU A 428 0.61 -13.82 14.63
N TRP A 429 0.99 -14.94 15.24
CA TRP A 429 2.39 -15.21 15.63
C TRP A 429 3.02 -16.41 14.93
N GLY A 430 2.24 -17.22 14.19
CA GLY A 430 2.75 -18.41 13.51
C GLY A 430 3.45 -19.37 14.46
N ASN A 431 4.70 -19.72 14.15
CA ASN A 431 5.48 -20.72 14.91
C ASN A 431 6.01 -20.22 16.27
N ILE A 432 5.90 -18.93 16.57
CA ILE A 432 6.27 -18.37 17.88
C ILE A 432 5.05 -18.10 18.78
N ALA A 433 3.87 -18.58 18.37
CA ALA A 433 2.66 -18.48 19.19
C ALA A 433 2.85 -19.18 20.53
N GLY A 434 2.60 -18.45 21.62
CA GLY A 434 2.76 -18.93 23.00
C GLY A 434 4.21 -19.06 23.49
N ASP A 435 5.21 -18.56 22.74
CA ASP A 435 6.60 -18.52 23.24
C ASP A 435 6.67 -17.71 24.54
N ALA A 436 7.20 -18.30 25.62
CA ALA A 436 7.25 -17.67 26.93
C ALA A 436 7.99 -16.33 26.91
N ARG A 437 9.04 -16.19 26.08
CA ARG A 437 9.82 -14.95 25.96
C ARG A 437 8.98 -13.84 25.33
N LEU A 438 8.12 -14.19 24.37
CA LEU A 438 7.16 -13.26 23.77
C LEU A 438 6.12 -12.82 24.82
N VAL A 439 5.50 -13.77 25.52
CA VAL A 439 4.48 -13.48 26.55
C VAL A 439 5.06 -12.56 27.64
N ASP A 440 6.25 -12.87 28.14
CA ASP A 440 6.90 -12.09 29.19
C ASP A 440 7.26 -10.66 28.73
N ALA A 441 7.74 -10.51 27.49
CA ALA A 441 8.05 -9.21 26.93
C ALA A 441 6.79 -8.35 26.73
N VAL A 442 5.72 -8.92 26.16
CA VAL A 442 4.44 -8.22 25.96
C VAL A 442 3.79 -7.88 27.30
N ARG A 443 3.96 -8.70 28.33
CA ARG A 443 3.49 -8.40 29.70
C ARG A 443 4.18 -7.16 30.27
N ARG A 444 5.52 -7.14 30.27
CA ARG A 444 6.28 -5.96 30.71
C ARG A 444 5.94 -4.71 29.89
N ALA A 445 5.73 -4.87 28.59
CA ALA A 445 5.30 -3.79 27.72
C ALA A 445 3.88 -3.30 28.06
N SER A 446 2.94 -4.19 28.39
CA SER A 446 1.56 -3.84 28.77
C SER A 446 1.53 -2.99 30.05
N GLU A 447 2.39 -3.29 31.04
CA GLU A 447 2.56 -2.45 32.23
C GLU A 447 3.09 -1.05 31.88
N ARG A 448 4.02 -0.96 30.91
CA ARG A 448 4.53 0.33 30.42
C ARG A 448 3.45 1.11 29.66
N VAL A 449 2.63 0.43 28.86
CA VAL A 449 1.48 1.04 28.16
C VAL A 449 0.47 1.58 29.15
N ALA A 450 0.12 0.82 30.20
CA ALA A 450 -0.79 1.30 31.24
C ALA A 450 -0.28 2.59 31.91
N ARG A 451 1.00 2.61 32.33
CA ARG A 451 1.62 3.83 32.89
C ARG A 451 1.65 5.00 31.92
N PHE A 452 1.93 4.74 30.64
CA PHE A 452 1.91 5.75 29.58
C PHE A 452 0.52 6.39 29.47
N VAL A 453 -0.54 5.56 29.38
CA VAL A 453 -1.92 6.06 29.28
C VAL A 453 -2.29 6.85 30.54
N GLU A 454 -1.94 6.38 31.73
CA GLU A 454 -2.21 7.09 32.99
C GLU A 454 -1.48 8.44 33.10
N THR A 455 -0.25 8.54 32.58
CA THR A 455 0.56 9.76 32.66
C THR A 455 0.09 10.81 31.66
N GLU A 456 -0.19 10.40 30.43
CA GLU A 456 -0.54 11.33 29.33
C GLU A 456 -2.02 11.71 29.32
N SER A 457 -2.88 10.95 30.01
CA SER A 457 -4.32 11.29 30.15
C SER A 457 -4.60 12.23 31.32
N GLN A 458 -3.58 12.64 32.09
CA GLN A 458 -3.73 13.63 33.16
C GLN A 458 -3.69 15.05 32.57
N PRO A 459 -4.67 15.92 32.92
CA PRO A 459 -4.84 17.24 32.30
C PRO A 459 -3.74 18.26 32.62
#